data_AF-A0A182MQM6-F1
#
_entry.id   AF-A0A182MQM6-F1
#
_cell.length_a   1.000
_cell.length_b   1.000
_cell.length_c   1.000
_cell.angle_alpha   90.00
_cell.angle_beta   90.00
_cell.angle_gamma   90.00
#
_symmetry.space_group_name_H-M   'P 1'
#
loop_
_entity.id
_entity.type
_entity.pdbx_description
1 polymer ?
#
loop_
_entity_poly.entity_id
_entity_poly.type
_entity_poly.pdbx_seq_one_letter_code
_entity_poly.pdbx_strand_id
1 'polypeptide(L)'
;MKNESVIILPRDTFQYSIIKHYRCGRPKRINCEFRVDGDRMKHISPSSCGPFPSETVFPNRHRNYTAEIALLEDIINDRVSSCEGADFNKLLILIGDPEGKVLASELKRYVIEQLSTLLPKVNWDETVENVYLSQDRIVFDVKTVLLKLKILHTIRGTVAAKFIVDFERYNNYDNDDDYDEYGAYTERTV
;
A
#
# COMPACT_ATOMS: atom_id res chain seq x y z
N MET A 1 9.16 -41.60 -7.26
CA MET A 1 8.10 -41.10 -6.37
C MET A 1 6.79 -41.17 -7.14
N LYS A 2 5.85 -42.03 -6.72
CA LYS A 2 4.52 -42.13 -7.34
C LYS A 2 3.70 -40.92 -6.89
N ASN A 3 3.17 -40.15 -7.83
CA ASN A 3 2.15 -39.15 -7.53
C ASN A 3 0.83 -39.91 -7.32
N GLU A 4 0.47 -40.14 -6.07
CA GLU A 4 -0.85 -40.65 -5.72
C GLU A 4 -1.87 -39.53 -5.96
N SER A 5 -2.62 -39.63 -7.04
CA SER A 5 -3.76 -38.77 -7.29
C SER A 5 -4.88 -39.13 -6.33
N VAL A 6 -5.22 -38.22 -5.42
CA VAL A 6 -6.36 -38.39 -4.50
C VAL A 6 -7.64 -38.04 -5.25
N ILE A 7 -8.57 -39.00 -5.30
CA ILE A 7 -9.91 -38.81 -5.88
C ILE A 7 -10.83 -38.30 -4.77
N ILE A 8 -11.55 -37.21 -5.03
CA ILE A 8 -12.53 -36.63 -4.10
C ILE A 8 -13.93 -37.01 -4.58
N LEU A 9 -14.72 -37.62 -3.70
CA LEU A 9 -16.07 -38.10 -3.99
C LEU A 9 -17.13 -37.27 -3.24
N PRO A 10 -18.38 -37.24 -3.75
CA PRO A 10 -19.50 -36.68 -3.01
C PRO A 10 -19.63 -37.35 -1.64
N ARG A 11 -19.94 -36.56 -0.62
CA ARG A 11 -20.05 -36.94 0.81
C ARG A 11 -18.73 -37.16 1.55
N ASP A 12 -17.58 -37.02 0.90
CA ASP A 12 -16.30 -37.01 1.61
C ASP A 12 -16.24 -35.87 2.62
N THR A 13 -15.59 -36.11 3.76
CA THR A 13 -15.43 -35.10 4.83
C THR A 13 -13.98 -34.62 4.86
N PHE A 14 -13.81 -33.31 4.74
CA PHE A 14 -12.51 -32.66 4.80
C PHE A 14 -12.37 -31.90 6.11
N GLN A 15 -11.28 -32.16 6.82
CA GLN A 15 -10.89 -31.41 8.00
C GLN A 15 -9.70 -30.54 7.64
N TYR A 16 -9.77 -29.27 8.03
CA TYR A 16 -8.72 -28.30 7.78
C TYR A 16 -8.60 -27.34 8.95
N SER A 17 -7.44 -26.71 9.09
CA SER A 17 -7.22 -25.72 10.14
C SER A 17 -6.70 -24.42 9.56
N ILE A 18 -7.32 -23.30 9.94
CA ILE A 18 -6.93 -21.95 9.57
C ILE A 18 -6.21 -21.33 10.76
N ILE A 19 -5.06 -20.71 10.51
CA ILE A 19 -4.37 -19.89 11.52
C ILE A 19 -4.54 -18.42 11.14
N LYS A 20 -5.20 -17.64 12.01
CA LYS A 20 -5.40 -16.21 11.84
C LYS A 20 -4.31 -15.45 12.60
N HIS A 21 -3.51 -14.68 11.88
CA HIS A 21 -2.54 -13.75 12.44
C HIS A 21 -3.13 -12.35 12.50
N TYR A 22 -3.10 -11.73 13.68
CA TYR A 22 -3.62 -10.38 13.92
C TYR A 22 -2.46 -9.39 14.06
N ARG A 23 -2.69 -8.11 13.72
CA ARG A 23 -1.66 -7.05 13.85
C ARG A 23 -1.13 -6.89 15.27
N CYS A 24 -2.02 -7.02 16.26
CA CYS A 24 -1.67 -7.08 17.68
C CYS A 24 -2.42 -8.25 18.33
N GLY A 25 -1.70 -9.11 19.05
CA GLY A 25 -2.26 -10.27 19.77
C GLY A 25 -1.78 -11.62 19.24
N ARG A 26 -2.16 -12.69 19.95
CA ARG A 26 -1.70 -14.05 19.64
C ARG A 26 -2.46 -14.65 18.44
N PRO A 27 -1.78 -15.41 17.56
CA PRO A 27 -2.45 -16.11 16.48
C PRO A 27 -3.53 -17.05 16.99
N LYS A 28 -4.68 -17.10 16.32
CA LYS A 28 -5.77 -18.02 16.66
C LYS A 28 -5.87 -19.11 15.61
N ARG A 29 -5.81 -20.36 16.06
CA ARG A 29 -6.08 -21.53 15.21
C ARG A 29 -7.56 -21.88 15.30
N ILE A 30 -8.19 -22.05 14.14
CA ILE A 30 -9.58 -22.49 14.01
C ILE A 30 -9.54 -23.78 13.22
N ASN A 31 -10.14 -24.83 13.78
CA ASN A 31 -10.33 -26.10 13.07
C ASN A 31 -11.73 -26.09 12.47
N CYS A 32 -11.82 -26.46 11.21
CA CYS A 32 -13.05 -26.47 10.44
C CYS A 32 -13.18 -27.84 9.77
N GLU A 33 -14.42 -28.25 9.55
CA GLU A 33 -14.72 -29.37 8.67
C GLU A 33 -15.81 -29.00 7.70
N PHE A 34 -15.78 -29.61 6.52
CA PHE A 34 -16.89 -29.54 5.59
C PHE A 34 -17.06 -30.88 4.89
N ARG A 35 -18.30 -31.13 4.47
CA ARG A 35 -18.64 -32.31 3.67
C ARG A 35 -18.82 -31.91 2.22
N VAL A 36 -18.29 -32.70 1.30
CA VAL A 36 -18.42 -32.46 -0.13
C VAL A 36 -19.88 -32.65 -0.53
N ASP A 37 -20.48 -31.57 -1.01
CA ASP A 37 -21.79 -31.57 -1.65
C ASP A 37 -21.61 -31.80 -3.14
N GLY A 38 -22.05 -32.97 -3.62
CA GLY A 38 -21.90 -33.40 -5.01
C GLY A 38 -22.51 -32.41 -6.00
N ASP A 39 -23.62 -31.77 -5.62
CA ASP A 39 -24.35 -30.83 -6.49
C ASP A 39 -23.59 -29.51 -6.70
N ARG A 40 -22.64 -29.22 -5.81
CA ARG A 40 -21.76 -28.04 -5.89
C ARG A 40 -20.39 -28.37 -6.47
N MET A 41 -20.12 -29.63 -6.81
CA MET A 41 -18.86 -30.02 -7.44
C MET A 41 -18.84 -29.50 -8.87
N LYS A 42 -17.88 -28.62 -9.16
CA LYS A 42 -17.61 -28.23 -10.54
C LYS A 42 -16.88 -29.39 -11.21
N HIS A 43 -17.58 -30.11 -12.07
CA HIS A 43 -16.94 -31.04 -12.98
C HIS A 43 -16.04 -30.24 -13.92
N ILE A 44 -14.73 -30.37 -13.74
CA ILE A 44 -13.80 -30.05 -14.82
C ILE A 44 -14.02 -31.17 -15.83
N SER A 45 -14.93 -30.94 -16.78
CA SER A 45 -15.04 -31.82 -17.94
C SER A 45 -13.62 -31.93 -18.51
N PRO A 46 -13.04 -33.13 -18.64
CA PRO A 46 -11.83 -33.25 -19.42
C PRO A 46 -12.21 -32.76 -20.82
N SER A 47 -11.70 -31.60 -21.22
CA SER A 47 -11.72 -31.20 -22.61
C SER A 47 -11.11 -32.37 -23.36
N SER A 48 -11.94 -33.07 -24.14
CA SER A 48 -11.53 -34.18 -24.98
C SER A 48 -10.20 -33.82 -25.62
N CYS A 49 -9.17 -34.64 -25.42
CA CYS A 49 -7.90 -34.52 -26.13
C CYS A 49 -8.18 -34.72 -27.63
N GLY A 50 -8.59 -33.65 -28.30
CA GLY A 50 -8.52 -33.53 -29.75
C GLY A 50 -7.06 -33.31 -30.15
N PRO A 51 -6.63 -33.81 -31.32
CA PRO A 51 -5.29 -33.52 -31.82
C PRO A 51 -5.12 -32.00 -31.92
N PHE A 52 -4.03 -31.50 -31.35
CA PHE A 52 -3.58 -30.10 -31.41
C PHE A 52 -3.99 -29.41 -32.73
N PRO A 53 -4.86 -28.39 -32.70
CA PRO A 53 -4.77 -27.33 -33.66
C PRO A 53 -3.66 -26.38 -33.18
N SER A 54 -2.63 -26.24 -34.00
CA SER A 54 -1.52 -25.30 -33.85
C SER A 54 -1.99 -23.94 -33.34
N GLU A 55 -1.26 -23.40 -32.37
CA GLU A 55 -1.25 -21.98 -31.94
C GLU A 55 -2.56 -21.22 -32.15
N THR A 56 -3.60 -21.58 -31.40
CA THR A 56 -4.68 -20.63 -31.13
C THR A 56 -4.30 -19.84 -29.88
N VAL A 57 -3.80 -18.63 -30.14
CA VAL A 57 -3.66 -17.53 -29.19
C VAL A 57 -4.89 -17.52 -28.28
N PHE A 58 -4.70 -17.87 -27.01
CA PHE A 58 -5.70 -17.59 -25.98
C PHE A 58 -6.05 -16.11 -26.10
N PRO A 59 -7.32 -15.72 -26.34
CA PRO A 59 -7.68 -14.33 -26.18
C PRO A 59 -7.50 -14.06 -24.70
N ASN A 60 -6.40 -13.37 -24.38
CA ASN A 60 -6.10 -12.86 -23.06
C ASN A 60 -7.28 -11.94 -22.72
N ARG A 61 -8.31 -12.49 -22.06
CA ARG A 61 -9.43 -11.71 -21.54
C ARG A 61 -8.84 -10.90 -20.42
N HIS A 62 -8.24 -9.77 -20.77
CA HIS A 62 -7.97 -8.67 -19.86
C HIS A 62 -9.32 -8.32 -19.23
N ARG A 63 -9.57 -8.88 -18.05
CA ARG A 63 -10.68 -8.47 -17.21
C ARG A 63 -10.46 -6.99 -16.94
N ASN A 64 -11.33 -6.17 -17.51
CA ASN A 64 -11.27 -4.74 -17.34
C ASN A 64 -11.79 -4.40 -15.93
N TYR A 65 -10.89 -4.32 -14.96
CA TYR A 65 -11.20 -4.00 -13.57
C TYR A 65 -11.47 -2.51 -13.34
N THR A 66 -11.57 -1.68 -14.38
CA THR A 66 -11.73 -0.22 -14.24
C THR A 66 -12.95 0.15 -13.38
N ALA A 67 -14.09 -0.52 -13.58
CA ALA A 67 -15.30 -0.25 -12.81
C ALA A 67 -15.19 -0.68 -11.33
N GLU A 68 -14.49 -1.78 -11.06
CA GLU A 68 -14.26 -2.27 -9.70
C GLU A 68 -13.24 -1.39 -8.96
N ILE A 69 -12.19 -0.96 -9.65
CA ILE A 69 -11.21 0.01 -9.13
C ILE A 69 -11.92 1.32 -8.79
N ALA A 70 -12.75 1.86 -9.69
CA ALA A 70 -13.50 3.08 -9.43
C ALA A 70 -14.41 2.95 -8.20
N LEU A 71 -15.15 1.84 -8.08
CA LEU A 71 -16.01 1.59 -6.91
C LEU A 71 -15.21 1.53 -5.60
N LEU A 72 -14.04 0.88 -5.60
CA LEU A 72 -13.18 0.81 -4.42
C LEU A 72 -12.62 2.18 -4.05
N GLU A 73 -12.27 3.00 -5.04
CA GLU A 73 -11.79 4.37 -4.83
C GLU A 73 -12.89 5.25 -4.22
N ASP A 74 -14.13 5.12 -4.69
CA ASP A 74 -15.29 5.84 -4.12
C ASP A 74 -15.55 5.42 -2.67
N ILE A 75 -15.53 4.13 -2.35
CA ILE A 75 -15.70 3.62 -0.98
C ILE A 75 -14.62 4.18 -0.04
N ILE A 76 -13.37 4.25 -0.51
CA ILE A 76 -12.27 4.80 0.28
C ILE A 76 -12.44 6.31 0.47
N ASN A 77 -12.81 7.05 -0.58
CA ASN A 77 -13.05 8.49 -0.50
C ASN A 77 -14.20 8.82 0.46
N ASP A 78 -15.29 8.05 0.44
CA ASP A 78 -16.42 8.20 1.36
C ASP A 78 -15.98 7.98 2.81
N ARG A 79 -15.14 6.95 3.05
CA ARG A 79 -14.58 6.69 4.39
C ARG A 79 -13.66 7.80 4.87
N VAL A 80 -12.74 8.28 4.02
CA VAL A 80 -11.83 9.39 4.35
C VAL A 80 -12.61 10.68 4.60
N SER A 81 -13.74 10.88 3.93
CA SER A 81 -14.58 12.07 4.12
C SER A 81 -15.47 12.01 5.36
N SER A 82 -15.79 10.81 5.85
CA SER A 82 -16.48 10.62 7.14
C SER A 82 -15.52 10.90 8.31
N CYS A 83 -16.03 11.39 9.45
CA CYS A 83 -15.27 11.91 10.62
C CYS A 83 -14.10 11.06 11.18
N GLU A 84 -13.86 9.84 10.70
CA GLU A 84 -12.64 9.07 10.96
C GLU A 84 -11.41 9.55 10.15
N GLY A 85 -11.59 10.39 9.12
CA GLY A 85 -10.51 10.86 8.25
C GLY A 85 -9.91 12.22 8.59
N ALA A 86 -10.33 12.84 9.71
CA ALA A 86 -9.79 14.12 10.16
C ALA A 86 -8.28 14.09 10.46
N ASP A 87 -7.72 12.90 10.66
CA ASP A 87 -6.29 12.71 10.93
C ASP A 87 -5.44 12.56 9.65
N PHE A 88 -6.06 12.38 8.48
CA PHE A 88 -5.33 12.23 7.22
C PHE A 88 -5.23 13.56 6.46
N ASN A 89 -4.04 14.16 6.50
CA ASN A 89 -3.72 15.26 5.62
C ASN A 89 -3.31 14.76 4.22
N LYS A 90 -3.25 15.69 3.29
CA LYS A 90 -2.82 15.45 1.90
C LYS A 90 -1.34 15.75 1.67
N LEU A 91 -0.57 15.94 2.75
CA LEU A 91 0.79 16.46 2.69
C LEU A 91 1.82 15.33 2.57
N LEU A 92 2.83 15.59 1.75
CA LEU A 92 4.02 14.76 1.57
C LEU A 92 5.27 15.65 1.70
N ILE A 93 6.37 15.04 2.13
CA ILE A 93 7.67 15.68 2.25
C ILE A 93 8.58 15.12 1.16
N LEU A 94 9.20 16.01 0.40
CA LEU A 94 10.32 15.67 -0.49
C LEU A 94 11.62 15.90 0.28
N ILE A 95 12.32 14.81 0.58
CA ILE A 95 13.66 14.85 1.16
C ILE A 95 14.64 15.09 0.02
N GLY A 96 15.28 16.26 0.06
CA GLY A 96 16.30 16.69 -0.89
C GLY A 96 16.82 18.05 -0.45
N ASP A 97 18.10 18.30 -0.70
CA ASP A 97 18.69 19.61 -0.43
C ASP A 97 18.34 20.53 -1.60
N PRO A 98 17.54 21.60 -1.40
CA PRO A 98 17.36 22.59 -2.45
C PRO A 98 18.71 23.29 -2.65
N GLU A 99 19.46 22.85 -3.68
CA GLU A 99 20.73 23.46 -4.09
C GLU A 99 20.52 24.95 -4.38
N GLY A 100 20.69 25.78 -3.34
CA GLY A 100 20.50 27.21 -3.40
C GLY A 100 19.04 27.64 -3.39
N LYS A 101 18.76 28.68 -2.59
CA LYS A 101 17.53 29.49 -2.47
C LYS A 101 16.64 29.46 -3.73
N VAL A 102 15.87 28.39 -3.90
CA VAL A 102 14.85 28.31 -4.95
C VAL A 102 13.79 29.35 -4.57
N LEU A 103 13.57 30.33 -5.45
CA LEU A 103 12.51 31.32 -5.24
C LEU A 103 11.17 30.59 -5.09
N ALA A 104 10.30 31.04 -4.20
CA ALA A 104 8.99 30.42 -3.95
C ALA A 104 8.18 30.21 -5.25
N SER A 105 8.37 31.11 -6.24
CA SER A 105 7.75 31.03 -7.58
C SER A 105 8.25 29.88 -8.45
N GLU A 106 9.46 29.36 -8.21
CA GLU A 106 10.08 28.28 -8.99
C GLU A 106 10.11 26.95 -8.23
N LEU A 107 9.79 26.98 -6.93
CA LEU A 107 9.77 25.82 -6.05
C LEU A 107 8.84 24.73 -6.56
N LYS A 108 7.64 25.09 -7.04
CA LYS A 108 6.69 24.12 -7.60
C LYS A 108 7.26 23.39 -8.82
N ARG A 109 7.90 24.12 -9.74
CA ARG A 109 8.52 23.53 -10.95
C ARG A 109 9.66 22.58 -10.57
N TYR A 110 10.54 23.02 -9.66
CA TYR A 110 11.64 22.18 -9.17
C TYR A 110 11.14 20.86 -8.57
N VAL A 111 10.12 20.93 -7.72
CA VAL A 111 9.51 19.74 -7.11
C VAL A 111 8.93 18.80 -8.15
N ILE A 112 8.21 19.33 -9.14
CA ILE A 112 7.65 18.53 -10.24
C ILE A 112 8.76 17.83 -11.04
N GLU A 113 9.87 18.50 -11.33
CA GLU A 113 11.02 17.91 -12.05
C GLU A 113 11.66 16.75 -11.26
N GLN A 114 11.86 16.94 -9.95
CA GLN A 114 12.40 15.90 -9.07
C GLN A 114 11.44 14.70 -8.97
N LEU A 115 10.15 14.96 -8.76
CA LEU A 115 9.13 13.92 -8.66
C LEU A 115 8.97 13.16 -9.99
N SER A 116 9.04 13.85 -11.12
CA SER A 116 8.97 13.24 -12.46
C SER A 116 10.16 12.33 -12.74
N THR A 117 11.33 12.65 -12.17
CA THR A 117 12.52 11.79 -12.24
C THR A 117 12.33 10.51 -11.40
N LEU A 118 11.75 10.64 -10.20
CA LEU A 118 11.51 9.50 -9.30
C LEU A 118 10.36 8.59 -9.77
N LEU A 119 9.32 9.19 -10.31
CA LEU A 119 8.06 8.54 -10.67
C LEU A 119 7.53 9.10 -12.00
N PRO A 120 8.13 8.71 -13.14
CA PRO A 120 7.79 9.25 -14.45
C PRO A 120 6.40 8.87 -14.97
N LYS A 121 5.74 7.90 -14.33
CA LYS A 121 4.40 7.44 -14.70
C LYS A 121 3.27 8.28 -14.10
N VAL A 122 3.59 9.18 -13.17
CA VAL A 122 2.60 10.03 -12.49
C VAL A 122 2.63 11.42 -13.12
N ASN A 123 1.46 11.96 -13.46
CA ASN A 123 1.35 13.34 -13.96
C ASN A 123 1.40 14.31 -12.78
N TRP A 124 2.60 14.79 -12.44
CA TRP A 124 2.84 15.62 -11.26
C TRP A 124 2.27 17.04 -11.38
N ASP A 125 2.16 17.59 -12.59
CA ASP A 125 1.55 18.90 -12.83
C ASP A 125 0.08 18.97 -12.40
N GLU A 126 -0.67 17.88 -12.62
CA GLU A 126 -2.07 17.75 -12.21
C GLU A 126 -2.23 17.22 -10.77
N THR A 127 -1.20 16.59 -10.23
CA THR A 127 -1.24 15.94 -8.92
C THR A 127 -0.86 16.89 -7.79
N VAL A 128 0.14 17.77 -8.01
CA VAL A 128 0.67 18.70 -7.01
C VAL A 128 -0.13 20.01 -7.01
N GLU A 129 -0.81 20.30 -5.90
CA GLU A 129 -1.56 21.55 -5.75
C GLU A 129 -0.65 22.67 -5.25
N ASN A 130 -0.11 22.51 -4.05
CA ASN A 130 0.69 23.51 -3.34
C ASN A 130 2.06 22.96 -2.97
N VAL A 131 3.06 23.84 -2.94
CA VAL A 131 4.42 23.51 -2.51
C VAL A 131 4.94 24.66 -1.66
N TYR A 132 5.54 24.35 -0.52
CA TYR A 132 6.15 25.33 0.37
C TYR A 132 7.34 24.73 1.11
N LEU A 133 8.18 25.62 1.64
CA LEU A 133 9.27 25.22 2.52
C LEU A 133 8.80 25.28 3.97
N SER A 134 9.09 24.23 4.73
CA SER A 134 8.85 24.16 6.17
C SER A 134 10.06 23.52 6.84
N GLN A 135 10.68 24.21 7.80
CA GLN A 135 11.84 23.72 8.55
C GLN A 135 12.95 23.16 7.62
N ASP A 136 13.32 23.91 6.58
CA ASP A 136 14.30 23.54 5.55
C ASP A 136 13.96 22.28 4.72
N ARG A 137 12.69 21.86 4.74
CA ARG A 137 12.17 20.75 3.96
C ARG A 137 11.14 21.23 2.96
N ILE A 138 11.06 20.54 1.85
CA ILE A 138 10.06 20.77 0.83
C ILE A 138 8.82 19.97 1.19
N VAL A 139 7.72 20.67 1.48
CA VAL A 139 6.40 20.07 1.71
C VAL A 139 5.52 20.36 0.50
N PHE A 140 4.82 19.35 0.03
CA PHE A 140 3.88 19.48 -1.07
C PHE A 140 2.55 18.79 -0.78
N ASP A 141 1.48 19.40 -1.28
CA ASP A 141 0.12 18.92 -1.20
C ASP A 141 -0.27 18.21 -2.50
N VAL A 142 -0.98 17.09 -2.37
CA VAL A 142 -1.56 16.38 -3.50
C VAL A 142 -3.08 16.50 -3.48
N LYS A 143 -3.69 16.54 -4.67
CA LYS A 143 -5.14 16.78 -4.86
C LYS A 143 -6.08 16.03 -3.89
N THR A 144 -5.79 14.77 -3.60
CA THR A 144 -6.59 13.94 -2.67
C THR A 144 -5.73 13.07 -1.76
N VAL A 145 -6.25 12.75 -0.57
CA VAL A 145 -5.64 11.79 0.37
C VAL A 145 -5.46 10.41 -0.28
N LEU A 146 -6.41 10.00 -1.12
CA LEU A 146 -6.31 8.74 -1.86
C LEU A 146 -5.09 8.74 -2.80
N LEU A 147 -4.79 9.86 -3.47
CA LEU A 147 -3.58 9.98 -4.29
C LEU A 147 -2.31 9.89 -3.44
N LYS A 148 -2.28 10.55 -2.27
CA LYS A 148 -1.18 10.40 -1.28
C LYS A 148 -0.94 8.93 -0.96
N LEU A 149 -1.99 8.18 -0.61
CA LEU A 149 -1.90 6.75 -0.29
C LEU A 149 -1.42 5.90 -1.48
N LYS A 150 -1.92 6.18 -2.69
CA LYS A 150 -1.49 5.51 -3.92
C LYS A 150 0.00 5.74 -4.20
N ILE A 151 0.48 6.97 -4.05
CA ILE A 151 1.90 7.32 -4.23
C ILE A 151 2.75 6.56 -3.21
N LEU A 152 2.41 6.67 -1.91
CA LEU A 152 3.13 5.99 -0.82
C LEU A 152 3.15 4.46 -1.00
N HIS A 153 2.06 3.87 -1.51
CA HIS A 153 2.02 2.45 -1.83
C HIS A 153 2.92 2.11 -3.02
N THR A 154 2.90 2.93 -4.07
CA THR A 154 3.66 2.71 -5.31
C THR A 154 5.16 2.80 -5.09
N ILE A 155 5.62 3.72 -4.24
CA ILE A 155 7.04 3.86 -3.92
C ILE A 155 7.56 2.81 -2.96
N ARG A 156 6.68 2.03 -2.31
CA ARG A 156 7.10 1.07 -1.28
C ARG A 156 8.06 0.02 -1.85
N GLY A 157 9.26 -0.02 -1.30
CA GLY A 157 10.32 -0.93 -1.76
C GLY A 157 11.08 -0.45 -3.00
N THR A 158 10.83 0.79 -3.47
CA THR A 158 11.61 1.43 -4.52
C THR A 158 12.58 2.47 -3.93
N VAL A 159 13.48 2.98 -4.76
CA VAL A 159 14.43 4.04 -4.37
C VAL A 159 13.70 5.33 -3.99
N ALA A 160 12.54 5.59 -4.60
CA ALA A 160 11.74 6.79 -4.35
C ALA A 160 11.20 6.87 -2.90
N ALA A 161 11.04 5.74 -2.20
CA ALA A 161 10.61 5.75 -0.78
C ALA A 161 11.61 6.41 0.17
N LYS A 162 12.87 6.62 -0.25
CA LYS A 162 13.85 7.38 0.53
C LYS A 162 13.67 8.89 0.41
N PHE A 163 13.03 9.34 -0.67
CA PHE A 163 12.92 10.75 -1.03
C PHE A 163 11.50 11.29 -0.80
N ILE A 164 10.47 10.45 -0.84
CA ILE A 164 9.09 10.88 -0.61
C ILE A 164 8.59 10.25 0.68
N VAL A 165 8.27 11.09 1.67
CA VAL A 165 7.86 10.66 3.01
C VAL A 165 6.51 11.25 3.37
N ASP A 166 5.74 10.51 4.16
CA ASP A 166 4.48 10.98 4.72
C ASP A 166 4.73 12.02 5.82
N PHE A 167 4.06 13.18 5.71
CA PHE A 167 4.18 14.27 6.67
C PHE A 167 3.78 13.85 8.09
N GLU A 168 2.73 13.06 8.24
CA GLU A 168 2.24 12.59 9.55
C GLU A 168 3.24 11.66 10.22
N ARG A 169 3.81 10.75 9.43
CA ARG A 169 4.79 9.79 9.92
C ARG A 169 6.07 10.49 10.38
N TYR A 170 6.47 11.54 9.68
CA TYR A 170 7.66 12.30 10.01
C TYR A 170 7.49 13.14 11.28
N ASN A 171 6.35 13.84 11.44
CA ASN A 171 6.07 14.67 12.62
C ASN A 171 6.02 13.86 13.94
N ASN A 172 5.70 12.57 13.88
CA ASN A 172 5.72 11.69 15.03
C ASN A 172 7.12 11.20 15.43
N TYR A 173 8.11 11.21 14.52
CA TYR A 173 9.49 10.80 14.85
C TYR A 173 10.33 11.94 15.43
N ASP A 174 10.08 13.19 15.06
CA ASP A 174 10.79 14.37 15.60
C ASP A 174 10.27 14.80 17.00
N ASN A 175 9.29 14.09 17.58
CA ASN A 175 8.83 14.31 18.96
C ASN A 175 9.34 13.25 19.96
N ASP A 176 10.13 12.27 19.50
CA ASP A 176 10.78 11.27 20.36
C ASP A 176 12.23 11.71 20.72
N ASP A 177 12.43 13.00 21.01
CA ASP A 177 13.67 13.49 21.62
C ASP A 177 13.70 13.09 23.11
N ASP A 178 14.58 12.13 23.40
CA ASP A 178 15.29 11.84 24.65
C ASP A 178 14.84 12.57 25.93
N TYR A 179 14.19 11.83 26.84
CA TYR A 179 14.26 12.09 28.28
C TYR A 179 15.07 10.98 28.97
N ASP A 180 16.37 10.93 28.70
CA ASP A 180 17.35 10.24 29.54
C ASP A 180 18.33 11.27 30.14
N GLU A 181 17.86 12.07 31.10
CA GLU A 181 18.72 12.85 31.99
C GLU A 181 18.27 12.71 33.45
N TYR A 182 18.47 11.52 34.03
CA TYR A 182 18.60 11.40 35.49
C TYR A 182 20.04 11.72 35.87
N GLY A 183 20.23 13.00 36.20
CA GLY A 183 21.45 13.51 36.82
C GLY A 183 21.80 12.73 38.09
N ALA A 184 23.00 12.14 38.08
CA ALA A 184 23.63 11.60 39.27
C ALA A 184 23.97 12.77 40.22
N TYR A 185 23.15 12.94 41.26
CA TYR A 185 23.52 13.77 42.39
C TYR A 185 24.70 13.13 43.12
N THR A 186 25.87 13.75 42.95
CA THR A 186 27.00 13.58 43.87
C THR A 186 26.78 14.50 45.05
N GLU A 187 26.20 13.99 46.13
CA GLU A 187 26.32 14.65 47.43
C GLU A 187 27.72 14.35 48.01
N ARG A 188 28.62 15.31 47.81
CA ARG A 188 29.70 15.60 48.76
C ARG A 188 29.21 16.68 49.71
N THR A 189 29.16 16.39 51.02
CA THR A 189 29.50 17.36 52.07
C THR A 189 29.76 16.57 53.37
N VAL A 190 31.05 16.47 53.75
CA VAL A 190 31.69 17.03 54.97
C VAL A 190 31.35 16.27 56.25
#